data_AF-A0A2S2N5Z3-F1
#
_entry.id   AF-A0A2S2N5Z3-F1
#
_cell.length_a   1.000
_cell.length_b   1.000
_cell.length_c   1.000
_cell.angle_alpha   90.00
_cell.angle_beta   90.00
_cell.angle_gamma   90.00
#
_symmetry.space_group_name_H-M   'P 1'
#
loop_
_entity.id
_entity.type
_entity.pdbx_description
1 polymer ?
#
loop_
_entity_poly.entity_id
_entity_poly.type
_entity_poly.pdbx_seq_one_letter_code
_entity_poly.pdbx_strand_id
1 'polypeptide(L)'
;MWRCLLLALALLGTVSASHPAPCQLQGLPAAEATQLHYVVVKKLRTYSGAQRYCRDVYRGQLVSVHSSARNQELQKLAQTHHTIVSPWIGAVTSRRAGQLESYWEDSSPWNYANWAPSHPFGIVTTCTTLSVRDGLWRSRFCFQLRPFICQY
;
A
#
# COMPACT_ATOMS: atom_id res chain seq x y z
N MET A 1 17.35 -47.76 25.72
CA MET A 1 18.02 -49.07 25.78
C MET A 1 17.01 -50.15 25.40
N TRP A 2 17.44 -51.07 24.54
CA TRP A 2 16.84 -52.36 24.21
C TRP A 2 15.61 -52.44 23.27
N ARG A 3 15.81 -53.20 22.19
CA ARG A 3 14.91 -53.66 21.12
C ARG A 3 13.92 -54.70 21.63
N CYS A 4 12.74 -54.88 21.04
CA CYS A 4 12.18 -56.23 20.86
C CYS A 4 11.11 -56.25 19.76
N LEU A 5 11.39 -57.05 18.73
CA LEU A 5 10.44 -57.55 17.73
C LEU A 5 9.58 -58.63 18.39
N LEU A 6 8.26 -58.58 18.20
CA LEU A 6 7.40 -59.76 18.23
C LEU A 6 6.35 -59.67 17.12
N LEU A 7 6.38 -60.66 16.24
CA LEU A 7 5.37 -60.96 15.23
C LEU A 7 4.17 -61.63 15.90
N ALA A 8 2.95 -61.17 15.60
CA ALA A 8 1.72 -61.93 15.83
C ALA A 8 0.90 -61.90 14.54
N LEU A 9 0.55 -63.10 14.05
CA LEU A 9 -0.21 -63.35 12.83
C LEU A 9 -1.73 -63.31 13.10
N ALA A 10 -2.42 -62.55 12.24
CA ALA A 10 -3.76 -62.70 11.68
C ALA A 10 -4.96 -63.07 12.58
N LEU A 11 -5.92 -62.13 12.66
CA LEU A 11 -7.36 -62.44 12.65
C LEU A 11 -8.10 -61.41 11.78
N LEU A 12 -9.08 -61.92 11.01
CA LEU A 12 -9.94 -61.24 10.04
C LEU A 12 -10.68 -60.04 10.68
N GLY A 13 -10.69 -58.89 9.99
CA GLY A 13 -11.45 -57.72 10.43
C GLY A 13 -11.49 -56.59 9.39
N THR A 14 -12.62 -56.52 8.67
CA THR A 14 -13.22 -55.36 7.98
C THR A 14 -12.33 -54.45 7.12
N VAL A 15 -12.56 -54.51 5.80
CA VAL A 15 -12.19 -53.48 4.81
C VAL A 15 -12.79 -52.15 5.26
N SER A 16 -11.96 -51.24 5.78
CA SER A 16 -12.35 -49.84 5.96
C SER A 16 -12.22 -49.12 4.62
N ALA A 17 -13.33 -48.59 4.14
CA ALA A 17 -13.42 -47.75 2.96
C ALA A 17 -12.50 -46.52 3.11
N SER A 18 -11.37 -46.52 2.41
CA SER A 18 -10.54 -45.34 2.24
C SER A 18 -11.28 -44.37 1.31
N HIS A 19 -11.88 -43.34 1.92
CA HIS A 19 -12.40 -42.20 1.20
C HIS A 19 -11.27 -41.54 0.39
N PRO A 20 -11.52 -41.09 -0.86
CA PRO A 20 -10.53 -40.34 -1.61
C PRO A 20 -10.24 -39.03 -0.87
N ALA A 21 -8.95 -38.75 -0.62
CA ALA A 21 -8.50 -37.52 -0.02
C ALA A 21 -8.93 -36.32 -0.88
N PRO A 22 -9.47 -35.24 -0.29
CA PRO A 22 -9.73 -34.01 -1.04
C PRO A 22 -8.40 -33.44 -1.53
N CYS A 23 -8.37 -33.04 -2.81
CA CYS A 23 -7.24 -32.31 -3.39
C CYS A 23 -6.92 -31.10 -2.50
N GLN A 24 -5.86 -31.20 -1.71
CA GLN A 24 -5.26 -30.05 -1.07
C GLN A 24 -4.65 -29.22 -2.19
N LEU A 25 -5.35 -28.16 -2.60
CA LEU A 25 -4.77 -27.05 -3.32
C LEU A 25 -3.62 -26.53 -2.46
N GLN A 26 -2.40 -27.01 -2.75
CA GLN A 26 -1.18 -26.44 -2.21
C GLN A 26 -1.24 -24.95 -2.50
N GLY A 27 -1.14 -24.17 -1.43
CA GLY A 27 -1.30 -22.73 -1.44
C GLY A 27 -0.51 -22.13 -2.59
N LEU A 28 -1.20 -21.34 -3.40
CA LEU A 28 -0.54 -20.34 -4.23
C LEU A 28 0.45 -19.62 -3.31
N PRO A 29 1.73 -19.50 -3.65
CA PRO A 29 2.64 -18.70 -2.86
C PRO A 29 2.01 -17.32 -2.73
N ALA A 30 1.80 -16.90 -1.48
CA ALA A 30 1.38 -15.53 -1.19
C ALA A 30 2.28 -14.64 -2.03
N ALA A 31 1.67 -13.89 -2.95
CA ALA A 31 2.33 -13.06 -3.94
C ALA A 31 3.62 -12.50 -3.34
N GLU A 32 4.75 -12.87 -3.95
CA GLU A 32 6.10 -12.45 -3.56
C GLU A 32 6.04 -10.98 -3.12
N ALA A 33 6.15 -10.75 -1.81
CA ALA A 33 5.96 -9.42 -1.25
C ALA A 33 7.13 -8.57 -1.76
N THR A 34 6.90 -7.85 -2.85
CA THR A 34 7.89 -6.97 -3.45
C THR A 34 8.31 -5.95 -2.39
N GLN A 35 9.60 -5.95 -2.06
CA GLN A 35 10.17 -5.00 -1.13
C GLN A 35 10.06 -3.60 -1.75
N LEU A 36 9.06 -2.83 -1.32
CA LEU A 36 8.86 -1.43 -1.74
C LEU A 36 9.86 -0.52 -1.02
N HIS A 37 10.54 0.34 -1.78
CA HIS A 37 11.37 1.41 -1.25
C HIS A 37 10.64 2.75 -1.30
N TYR A 38 11.00 3.65 -0.37
CA TYR A 38 10.42 4.98 -0.28
C TYR A 38 11.50 6.04 -0.15
N VAL A 39 11.31 7.18 -0.80
CA VAL A 39 12.24 8.31 -0.71
C VAL A 39 11.49 9.64 -0.68
N VAL A 40 11.88 10.51 0.25
CA VAL A 40 11.36 11.88 0.35
C VAL A 40 12.24 12.81 -0.46
N VAL A 41 11.67 13.40 -1.51
CA VAL A 41 12.34 14.36 -2.38
C VAL A 41 12.00 15.78 -1.93
N LYS A 42 13.02 16.54 -1.50
CA LYS A 42 12.84 17.93 -1.02
C LYS A 42 12.60 18.96 -2.12
N LYS A 43 12.82 18.60 -3.40
CA LYS A 43 12.59 19.49 -4.54
C LYS A 43 11.11 19.86 -4.61
N LEU A 44 10.81 21.15 -4.80
CA LEU A 44 9.44 21.62 -4.93
C LEU A 44 8.95 21.43 -6.37
N ARG A 45 7.84 20.71 -6.54
CA ARG A 45 7.21 20.46 -7.84
C ARG A 45 5.69 20.51 -7.71
N THR A 46 5.03 20.81 -8.83
CA THR A 46 3.59 20.54 -8.98
C THR A 46 3.35 19.04 -8.83
N TYR A 47 2.11 18.62 -8.59
CA TYR A 47 1.79 17.20 -8.49
C TYR A 47 2.26 16.40 -9.71
N SER A 48 1.93 16.87 -10.91
CA SER A 48 2.34 16.24 -12.17
C SER A 48 3.87 16.23 -12.36
N GLY A 49 4.56 17.30 -11.93
CA GLY A 49 6.01 17.36 -11.95
C GLY A 49 6.66 16.39 -10.96
N ALA A 50 6.06 16.17 -9.80
CA ALA A 50 6.49 15.22 -8.78
C ALA A 50 6.32 13.77 -9.27
N GLN A 51 5.15 13.44 -9.81
CA GLN A 51 4.89 12.12 -10.43
C GLN A 51 5.90 11.82 -11.53
N ARG A 52 6.14 12.78 -12.44
CA ARG A 52 7.16 12.66 -13.49
C ARG A 52 8.56 12.44 -12.90
N TYR A 53 8.92 13.17 -11.85
CA TYR A 53 10.23 12.98 -11.20
C TYR A 53 10.39 11.58 -10.63
N CYS A 54 9.38 11.05 -9.93
CA CYS A 54 9.44 9.69 -9.38
C CYS A 54 9.66 8.65 -10.48
N ARG A 55 8.97 8.77 -11.61
CA ARG A 55 9.14 7.89 -12.76
C ARG A 55 10.51 8.03 -13.43
N ASP A 56 10.94 9.25 -13.67
CA ASP A 56 12.12 9.52 -14.49
C ASP A 56 13.42 9.30 -13.70
N VAL A 57 13.41 9.48 -12.37
CA VAL A 57 14.60 9.36 -11.51
C VAL A 57 14.66 8.02 -10.77
N TYR A 58 13.53 7.53 -10.27
CA TYR A 58 13.50 6.30 -9.45
C TYR A 58 12.83 5.12 -10.15
N ARG A 59 12.35 5.28 -11.40
CA ARG A 59 11.56 4.26 -12.11
C ARG A 59 10.32 3.82 -11.32
N GLY A 60 9.80 4.72 -10.50
CA GLY A 60 8.62 4.49 -9.68
C GLY A 60 7.59 5.58 -9.86
N GLN A 61 6.94 5.97 -8.77
CA GLN A 61 5.82 6.88 -8.79
C GLN A 61 5.60 7.53 -7.43
N LEU A 62 4.66 8.48 -7.33
CA LEU A 62 4.21 8.94 -6.03
C LEU A 62 3.62 7.78 -5.22
N VAL A 63 3.91 7.79 -3.92
CA VAL A 63 3.58 6.68 -3.01
C VAL A 63 2.07 6.48 -2.83
N SER A 64 1.63 5.22 -2.88
CA SER A 64 0.32 4.78 -2.42
C SER A 64 0.39 4.26 -0.99
N VAL A 65 -0.73 4.33 -0.27
CA VAL A 65 -0.79 3.99 1.16
C VAL A 65 -1.96 3.06 1.42
N HIS A 66 -1.65 1.84 1.87
CA HIS A 66 -2.62 0.76 2.04
C HIS A 66 -2.85 0.33 3.49
N SER A 67 -2.23 1.00 4.46
CA SER A 67 -2.41 0.70 5.88
C SER A 67 -2.00 1.88 6.77
N SER A 68 -2.51 1.89 8.00
CA SER A 68 -2.11 2.86 9.02
C SER A 68 -0.64 2.75 9.38
N ALA A 69 -0.09 1.54 9.46
CA ALA A 69 1.32 1.30 9.71
C ALA A 69 2.20 1.95 8.62
N ARG A 70 1.85 1.76 7.34
CA ARG A 70 2.56 2.40 6.23
C ARG A 70 2.43 3.92 6.27
N ASN A 71 1.25 4.44 6.60
CA ASN A 71 1.04 5.88 6.75
C ASN A 71 1.95 6.50 7.82
N GLN A 72 2.05 5.85 8.99
CA GLN A 72 2.90 6.30 10.09
C GLN A 72 4.39 6.23 9.75
N GLU A 73 4.83 5.19 9.04
CA GLU A 73 6.20 5.07 8.55
C GLU A 73 6.56 6.22 7.61
N LEU A 74 5.71 6.49 6.61
CA LEU A 74 5.92 7.59 5.66
C LEU A 74 5.87 8.96 6.35
N GLN A 75 5.02 9.13 7.36
CA GLN A 75 4.99 10.35 8.17
C GLN A 75 6.33 10.57 8.88
N LYS A 76 6.85 9.55 9.57
CA LYS A 76 8.14 9.63 10.28
C LYS A 76 9.28 9.89 9.30
N LEU A 77 9.30 9.20 8.16
CA LEU A 77 10.28 9.43 7.10
C LEU A 77 10.21 10.88 6.59
N ALA A 78 9.02 11.44 6.38
CA ALA A 78 8.89 12.83 5.95
C ALA A 78 9.29 13.86 7.02
N GLN A 79 9.12 13.52 8.31
CA GLN A 79 9.56 14.35 9.44
C GLN A 79 11.09 14.47 9.52
N THR A 80 11.84 13.37 9.35
CA THR A 80 13.31 13.38 9.41
C THR A 80 13.94 14.18 8.28
N HIS A 81 13.22 14.39 7.18
CA HIS A 81 13.65 15.21 6.06
C HIS A 81 13.38 16.72 6.26
N HIS A 82 12.78 17.14 7.38
CA HIS A 82 12.51 18.55 7.72
C HIS A 82 11.86 19.32 6.56
N THR A 83 10.83 18.73 5.95
CA THR A 83 10.13 19.34 4.82
C THR A 83 9.43 20.64 5.23
N ILE A 84 9.58 21.69 4.42
CA ILE A 84 9.03 23.03 4.70
C ILE A 84 7.49 23.02 4.67
N VAL A 85 6.91 22.17 3.83
CA VAL A 85 5.46 21.96 3.70
C VAL A 85 5.16 20.47 3.48
N SER A 86 3.93 20.04 3.78
CA SER A 86 3.48 18.66 3.61
C SER A 86 3.75 18.14 2.19
N PRO A 87 4.41 16.96 2.04
CA PRO A 87 4.73 16.39 0.74
C PRO A 87 3.51 15.81 0.01
N TRP A 88 3.59 15.75 -1.32
CA TRP A 88 2.65 14.99 -2.16
C TRP A 88 2.77 13.48 -1.90
N ILE A 89 1.61 12.81 -1.94
CA ILE A 89 1.46 11.35 -2.07
C ILE A 89 0.60 11.05 -3.30
N GLY A 90 0.58 9.81 -3.78
CA GLY A 90 0.03 9.41 -5.08
C GLY A 90 -1.49 9.42 -5.21
N ALA A 91 -2.22 10.06 -4.29
CA ALA A 91 -3.67 10.12 -4.33
C ALA A 91 -4.18 11.38 -5.04
N VAL A 92 -5.15 11.18 -5.94
CA VAL A 92 -5.92 12.22 -6.60
C VAL A 92 -7.39 12.07 -6.23
N THR A 93 -8.07 13.17 -5.97
CA THR A 93 -9.52 13.20 -5.80
C THR A 93 -10.15 13.99 -6.95
N SER A 94 -11.13 13.41 -7.63
CA SER A 94 -11.87 14.05 -8.73
C SER A 94 -13.36 13.71 -8.69
N ARG A 95 -14.19 14.50 -9.35
CA ARG A 95 -15.61 14.16 -9.53
C ARG A 95 -15.77 13.26 -10.76
N ARG A 96 -16.17 12.01 -10.56
CA ARG A 96 -16.47 11.03 -11.63
C ARG A 96 -17.92 10.60 -11.51
N ALA A 97 -18.66 10.59 -12.63
CA ALA A 97 -20.10 10.26 -12.65
C ALA A 97 -20.95 11.01 -11.59
N GLY A 98 -20.58 12.26 -11.27
CA GLY A 98 -21.28 13.06 -10.26
C GLY A 98 -20.87 12.77 -8.81
N GLN A 99 -20.06 11.76 -8.54
CA GLN A 99 -19.57 11.39 -7.21
C GLN A 99 -18.12 11.83 -7.00
N LEU A 100 -17.78 12.15 -5.75
CA LEU A 100 -16.40 12.48 -5.38
C LEU A 100 -15.62 11.19 -5.15
N GLU A 101 -14.63 10.93 -5.98
CA GLU A 101 -13.84 9.70 -5.93
C GLU A 101 -12.37 10.02 -5.72
N SER A 102 -11.71 9.22 -4.88
CA SER A 102 -10.27 9.26 -4.69
C SER A 102 -9.64 7.96 -5.19
N TYR A 103 -8.48 8.06 -5.84
CA TYR A 103 -7.78 6.93 -6.41
C TYR A 103 -6.26 7.16 -6.37
N TRP A 104 -5.51 6.06 -6.45
CA TRP A 104 -4.06 6.08 -6.56
C TRP A 104 -3.60 6.09 -8.02
N GLU A 105 -2.51 6.79 -8.31
CA GLU A 105 -1.91 6.82 -9.65
C GLU A 105 -1.27 5.49 -10.09
N ASP A 106 -0.90 4.57 -9.17
CA ASP A 106 -0.50 3.18 -9.55
C ASP A 106 -1.70 2.32 -9.95
N SER A 107 -2.93 2.82 -9.83
CA SER A 107 -4.13 2.00 -9.96
C SER A 107 -4.24 0.90 -8.89
N SER A 108 -3.49 1.01 -7.79
CA SER A 108 -3.67 0.12 -6.64
C SER A 108 -5.04 0.34 -5.98
N PRO A 109 -5.56 -0.65 -5.22
CA PRO A 109 -6.87 -0.53 -4.59
C PRO A 109 -6.97 0.65 -3.63
N TRP A 110 -8.08 1.39 -3.68
CA TRP A 110 -8.42 2.41 -2.68
C TRP A 110 -9.01 1.75 -1.42
N ASN A 111 -8.15 1.13 -0.61
CA ASN A 111 -8.52 0.33 0.57
C ASN A 111 -8.16 0.97 1.92
N TYR A 112 -7.53 2.14 1.90
CA TYR A 112 -7.15 2.88 3.11
C TYR A 112 -7.25 4.38 2.85
N ALA A 113 -7.72 5.12 3.86
CA ALA A 113 -7.78 6.57 3.83
C ALA A 113 -7.48 7.14 5.21
N ASN A 114 -6.71 8.23 5.25
CA ASN A 114 -6.40 8.95 6.49
C ASN A 114 -6.73 10.44 6.39
N TRP A 115 -7.88 10.78 5.82
CA TRP A 115 -8.28 12.17 5.57
C TRP A 115 -8.40 12.98 6.86
N ALA A 116 -7.93 14.23 6.80
CA ALA A 116 -8.28 15.23 7.80
C ALA A 116 -9.78 15.57 7.72
N PRO A 117 -10.37 16.07 8.81
CA PRO A 117 -11.73 16.60 8.78
C PRO A 117 -11.92 17.59 7.62
N SER A 118 -13.08 17.53 6.98
CA SER A 118 -13.45 18.38 5.82
C SER A 118 -12.63 18.15 4.54
N HIS A 119 -11.87 17.05 4.46
CA HIS A 119 -11.18 16.61 3.24
C HIS A 119 -11.71 15.22 2.78
N PRO A 120 -11.60 14.91 1.48
CA PRO A 120 -11.11 15.77 0.40
C PRO A 120 -12.11 16.88 0.00
N PHE A 121 -11.62 17.93 -0.67
CA PHE A 121 -12.50 18.98 -1.18
C PHE A 121 -13.25 18.50 -2.43
N GLY A 122 -14.58 18.64 -2.44
CA GLY A 122 -15.46 18.05 -3.46
C GLY A 122 -15.83 18.92 -4.66
N ILE A 123 -15.20 20.08 -4.80
CA ILE A 123 -15.60 21.10 -5.80
C ILE A 123 -14.80 20.96 -7.10
N VAL A 124 -13.51 20.62 -6.99
CA VAL A 124 -12.59 20.50 -8.13
C VAL A 124 -11.67 19.31 -7.94
N THR A 125 -10.98 18.89 -9.00
CA THR A 125 -9.90 17.91 -8.88
C THR A 125 -8.82 18.45 -7.95
N THR A 126 -8.47 17.66 -6.95
CA THR A 126 -7.42 17.97 -5.98
C THR A 126 -6.42 16.83 -5.85
N CYS A 127 -5.23 17.19 -5.38
CA CYS A 127 -4.14 16.27 -5.16
C CYS A 127 -3.84 16.19 -3.67
N THR A 128 -3.26 15.08 -3.23
CA THR A 128 -3.21 14.73 -1.81
C THR A 128 -1.84 14.95 -1.20
N THR A 129 -1.82 15.60 -0.05
CA THR A 129 -0.61 15.76 0.77
C THR A 129 -0.68 14.95 2.05
N LEU A 130 0.44 14.36 2.46
CA LEU A 130 0.59 13.74 3.77
C LEU A 130 1.14 14.77 4.76
N SER A 131 0.37 15.09 5.80
CA SER A 131 0.86 16.01 6.82
C SER A 131 1.89 15.35 7.73
N VAL A 132 3.05 15.99 7.83
CA VAL A 132 4.12 15.51 8.72
C VAL A 132 3.78 15.70 10.20
N ARG A 133 2.79 16.53 10.55
CA ARG A 133 2.44 16.81 11.96
C ARG A 133 1.53 15.76 12.57
N ASP A 134 0.43 15.46 11.89
CA ASP A 134 -0.66 14.61 12.39
C ASP A 134 -0.86 13.33 11.54
N GLY A 135 -0.10 13.16 10.45
CA GLY A 135 -0.23 12.02 9.55
C GLY A 135 -1.48 12.07 8.67
N LEU A 136 -2.33 13.08 8.82
CA LEU A 136 -3.60 13.20 8.10
C LEU A 136 -3.42 13.75 6.69
N TRP A 137 -4.25 13.27 5.79
CA TRP A 137 -4.23 13.63 4.38
C TRP A 137 -5.05 14.88 4.14
N ARG A 138 -4.54 15.77 3.28
CA ARG A 138 -5.22 17.01 2.91
C ARG A 138 -5.17 17.21 1.41
N SER A 139 -6.34 17.49 0.84
CA SER A 139 -6.48 17.97 -0.53
C SER A 139 -5.87 19.35 -0.70
N ARG A 140 -5.13 19.50 -1.79
CA ARG A 140 -4.51 20.75 -2.24
C ARG A 140 -4.69 20.89 -3.75
N PHE A 141 -4.67 22.12 -4.23
CA PHE A 141 -4.64 22.37 -5.66
C PHE A 141 -3.36 21.79 -6.27
N CYS A 142 -3.50 21.00 -7.33
CA CYS A 142 -2.42 20.20 -7.91
C CYS A 142 -1.25 21.03 -8.47
N PHE A 143 -1.47 22.32 -8.75
CA PHE A 143 -0.46 23.26 -9.22
C PHE A 143 0.44 23.81 -8.10
N GLN A 144 0.15 23.52 -6.83
CA GLN A 144 1.01 23.96 -5.73
C GLN A 144 2.38 23.26 -5.78
N LEU A 145 3.44 24.00 -5.46
CA LEU A 145 4.80 23.47 -5.40
C LEU A 145 5.06 22.86 -4.02
N ARG A 146 5.35 21.57 -3.95
CA ARG A 146 5.57 20.83 -2.69
C ARG A 146 6.69 19.79 -2.85
N PRO A 147 7.35 19.39 -1.75
CA PRO A 147 8.13 18.17 -1.75
C PRO A 147 7.21 16.97 -1.97
N PHE A 148 7.76 15.77 -2.14
CA PHE A 148 6.97 14.60 -2.49
C PHE A 148 7.66 13.31 -2.08
N ILE A 149 6.87 12.24 -1.95
CA ILE A 149 7.37 10.92 -1.60
C ILE A 149 7.19 9.98 -2.78
N CYS A 150 8.28 9.41 -3.25
CA CYS A 150 8.25 8.37 -4.28
C CYS A 150 8.26 6.98 -3.63
N GLN A 151 7.58 6.03 -4.28
CA GLN A 151 7.76 4.60 -4.08
C GLN A 151 8.37 3.98 -5.35
N TYR A 152 9.22 2.97 -5.20
CA TYR A 152 9.89 2.27 -6.30
C TYR A 152 10.47 0.93 -5.84
#